data_AF-A0A537IWT1-F1
#
_entry.id   AF-A0A537IWT1-F1
#
_cell.length_a   1.000
_cell.length_b   1.000
_cell.length_c   1.000
_cell.angle_alpha   90.00
_cell.angle_beta   90.00
_cell.angle_gamma   90.00
#
_symmetry.space_group_name_H-M   'P 1'
#
loop_
_entity.id
_entity.type
_entity.pdbx_description
1 polymer ?
#
loop_
_entity_poly.entity_id
_entity_poly.type
_entity_poly.pdbx_seq_one_letter_code
_entity_poly.pdbx_strand_id
1 'polypeptide(L)'
;MEKYTETCRFILCCNYSGRIIEPIQSRCALFRFTPLPESKIVEHLHGIAKREGLKVIDSGLKSVVEVAEGDLRKGINTLQAAASMSKGITEEAVYQVVGRAKPTDVHEMLTHAMKGDFIKAREELRQLLVKYGLSGSEIVRQIHSEIFRLPVPEQSAS
;
A
#
# COMPACT_ATOMS: atom_id res chain seq x y z
N MET A 1 28.55 -9.66 -21.21
CA MET A 1 28.15 -11.01 -20.74
C MET A 1 28.89 -12.09 -21.50
N GLU A 2 28.84 -12.09 -22.84
CA GLU A 2 29.36 -13.18 -23.67
C GLU A 2 30.83 -13.55 -23.40
N LYS A 3 31.72 -12.55 -23.32
CA LYS A 3 33.17 -12.75 -23.11
C LYS A 3 33.53 -13.51 -21.82
N TYR A 4 32.66 -13.50 -20.80
CA TYR A 4 32.95 -14.08 -19.48
C TYR A 4 31.92 -15.13 -19.07
N THR A 5 31.20 -15.71 -20.03
CA THR A 5 30.14 -16.69 -19.75
C THR A 5 30.67 -17.97 -19.09
N GLU A 6 31.95 -18.31 -19.26
CA GLU A 6 32.53 -19.51 -18.64
C GLU A 6 32.82 -19.33 -17.15
N THR A 7 33.13 -18.10 -16.71
CA THR A 7 33.64 -17.82 -15.35
C THR A 7 32.71 -16.95 -14.52
N CYS A 8 31.74 -16.27 -15.13
CA CYS A 8 30.85 -15.32 -14.47
C CYS A 8 29.37 -15.60 -14.78
N ARG A 9 28.50 -15.35 -13.80
CA ARG A 9 27.04 -15.38 -13.95
C ARG A 9 26.49 -14.00 -13.60
N PHE A 10 25.52 -13.54 -14.38
CA PHE A 10 24.89 -12.25 -14.20
C PHE A 10 23.44 -12.44 -13.73
N ILE A 11 23.02 -11.62 -12.77
CA ILE A 11 21.63 -11.52 -12.32
C ILE A 11 21.20 -10.08 -12.58
N LEU A 12 20.19 -9.89 -13.41
CA LEU A 12 19.64 -8.57 -13.73
C LEU A 12 18.27 -8.41 -13.06
N CYS A 13 18.17 -7.43 -12.17
CA CYS A 13 16.91 -7.06 -11.53
C CYS A 13 16.28 -5.88 -12.26
N CYS A 14 15.03 -6.01 -12.69
CA CYS A 14 14.29 -4.93 -13.36
C CYS A 14 12.79 -5.00 -13.05
N ASN A 15 12.10 -3.86 -13.10
CA ASN A 15 10.65 -3.80 -12.91
C ASN A 15 9.87 -4.21 -14.17
N TYR A 16 10.44 -3.95 -15.35
CA TYR A 16 9.81 -4.23 -16.63
C TYR A 16 10.83 -4.86 -17.58
N SER A 17 10.66 -6.16 -17.86
CA SER A 17 11.55 -6.87 -18.79
C SER A 17 11.54 -6.24 -20.18
N GLY A 18 10.40 -5.68 -20.63
CA GLY A 18 10.29 -4.99 -21.92
C GLY A 18 11.13 -3.73 -22.07
N ARG A 19 11.70 -3.18 -20.99
CA ARG A 19 12.67 -2.08 -21.04
C ARG A 19 14.11 -2.54 -21.23
N ILE A 20 14.37 -3.84 -21.15
CA ILE A 20 15.68 -4.43 -21.42
C ILE A 20 15.80 -4.70 -22.92
N ILE A 21 16.94 -4.38 -23.52
CA ILE A 21 17.15 -4.63 -24.95
C ILE A 21 17.14 -6.14 -25.27
N GLU A 22 16.61 -6.50 -26.44
CA GLU A 22 16.48 -7.89 -26.88
C GLU A 22 17.79 -8.70 -26.82
N PRO A 23 18.97 -8.16 -27.18
CA PRO A 23 20.23 -8.90 -27.06
C PRO A 23 20.54 -9.37 -25.61
N ILE A 24 20.14 -8.62 -24.59
CA ILE A 24 20.36 -9.07 -23.22
C ILE A 24 19.31 -10.10 -22.82
N GLN A 25 18.04 -9.88 -23.20
CA GLN A 25 16.95 -10.80 -22.89
C GLN A 25 17.17 -12.18 -23.48
N SER A 26 17.62 -12.28 -24.74
CA SER A 26 17.84 -13.56 -25.43
C SER A 26 18.91 -14.45 -24.79
N ARG A 27 19.74 -13.88 -23.91
CA ARG A 27 20.84 -14.56 -23.21
C ARG A 27 20.53 -14.82 -21.73
N CYS A 28 19.35 -14.43 -21.25
CA CYS A 28 18.96 -14.54 -19.84
C CYS A 28 17.74 -15.45 -19.67
N ALA A 29 17.73 -16.25 -18.60
CA ALA A 29 16.51 -16.89 -18.14
C ALA A 29 15.61 -15.85 -17.46
N LEU A 30 14.35 -15.74 -17.90
CA LEU A 30 13.43 -14.74 -17.39
C LEU A 30 12.63 -15.28 -16.21
N PHE A 31 12.81 -14.67 -15.04
CA PHE A 31 12.01 -14.92 -13.85
C PHE A 31 11.11 -13.72 -13.58
N ARG A 32 9.80 -13.95 -13.56
CA ARG A 32 8.81 -12.92 -13.23
C ARG A 32 8.38 -13.08 -11.78
N PHE A 33 8.67 -12.07 -10.98
CA PHE A 33 8.18 -11.99 -9.60
C PHE A 33 6.85 -11.26 -9.60
N THR A 34 5.83 -11.92 -9.07
CA THR A 34 4.51 -11.32 -8.85
C THR A 34 4.40 -10.81 -7.41
N PRO A 35 3.47 -9.89 -7.13
CA PRO A 35 3.16 -9.50 -5.75
C PRO A 35 2.89 -10.73 -4.87
N LEU A 36 3.31 -10.65 -3.60
CA LEU A 36 3.14 -11.77 -2.67
C LEU A 36 1.68 -11.91 -2.24
N PRO A 37 1.17 -13.14 -2.06
CA PRO A 37 -0.13 -13.36 -1.43
C PRO A 37 -0.17 -12.76 -0.02
N GLU A 38 -1.30 -12.17 0.36
CA GLU A 38 -1.49 -11.55 1.68
C GLU A 38 -1.16 -12.50 2.83
N SER A 39 -1.58 -13.77 2.72
CA SER A 39 -1.32 -14.79 3.75
C SER A 39 0.18 -14.99 4.04
N LYS A 40 1.03 -14.91 3.01
CA LYS A 40 2.48 -15.03 3.14
C LYS A 40 3.11 -13.79 3.77
N ILE A 41 2.55 -12.61 3.48
CA ILE A 41 2.98 -11.36 4.11
C ILE A 41 2.60 -11.37 5.59
N VAL A 42 1.36 -11.74 5.94
CA VAL A 42 0.90 -11.88 7.32
C VAL A 42 1.82 -12.83 8.10
N GLU A 43 2.06 -14.02 7.57
CA GLU A 43 2.94 -15.03 8.17
C GLU A 43 4.33 -14.46 8.48
N HIS A 44 4.92 -13.76 7.50
CA HIS A 44 6.26 -13.19 7.65
C HIS A 44 6.30 -12.03 8.66
N LEU A 45 5.36 -11.09 8.58
CA LEU A 45 5.29 -9.94 9.48
C LEU A 45 5.00 -10.36 10.92
N HIS A 46 4.13 -11.35 11.12
CA HIS A 46 3.87 -11.92 12.44
C HIS A 46 5.13 -12.59 13.02
N GLY A 47 5.90 -13.29 12.19
CA GLY A 47 7.19 -13.87 12.58
C GLY A 47 8.25 -12.83 12.94
N ILE A 48 8.27 -11.66 12.30
CA ILE A 48 9.12 -10.52 12.69
C ILE A 48 8.66 -9.97 14.03
N ALA A 49 7.37 -9.63 14.16
CA ALA A 49 6.83 -9.04 15.37
C ALA A 49 7.06 -9.90 16.62
N LYS A 50 6.91 -11.22 16.51
CA LYS A 50 7.18 -12.15 17.61
C LYS A 50 8.65 -12.14 18.03
N ARG A 51 9.58 -12.06 17.07
CA ARG A 51 11.03 -12.04 17.35
C ARG A 51 11.49 -10.71 17.96
N GLU A 52 10.86 -9.62 17.54
CA GLU A 52 11.12 -8.27 18.05
C GLU A 52 10.35 -7.97 19.35
N GLY A 53 9.53 -8.90 19.86
CA GLY A 53 8.74 -8.72 21.09
C GLY A 53 7.65 -7.64 20.98
N LEU A 54 7.17 -7.37 19.75
CA LEU A 54 6.15 -6.36 19.49
C LEU A 54 4.76 -6.85 19.91
N LYS A 55 3.98 -5.97 20.55
CA LYS A 55 2.56 -6.22 20.78
C LYS A 55 1.78 -5.88 19.52
N VAL A 56 1.34 -6.90 18.78
CA VAL A 56 0.57 -6.71 17.55
C VAL A 56 -0.90 -6.97 17.82
N ILE A 57 -1.75 -6.02 17.42
CA ILE A 57 -3.20 -6.22 17.35
C ILE A 57 -3.53 -6.71 15.93
N ASP A 58 -4.43 -7.68 15.81
CA ASP A 58 -4.78 -8.27 14.50
C ASP A 58 -5.28 -7.22 13.50
N SER A 59 -6.03 -6.21 13.95
CA SER A 59 -6.46 -5.09 13.12
C SER A 59 -5.28 -4.29 12.58
N GLY A 60 -4.28 -3.98 13.42
CA GLY A 60 -3.08 -3.27 13.01
C GLY A 60 -2.26 -4.07 12.00
N LEU A 61 -2.09 -5.38 12.21
CA LEU A 61 -1.38 -6.24 11.25
C LEU A 61 -2.10 -6.28 9.90
N LYS A 62 -3.43 -6.39 9.91
CA LYS A 62 -4.24 -6.35 8.70
C LYS A 62 -4.05 -5.05 7.94
N SER A 63 -4.09 -3.91 8.64
CA SER A 63 -3.83 -2.59 8.02
C SER A 63 -2.43 -2.50 7.41
N VAL A 64 -1.40 -3.08 8.03
CA VAL A 64 -0.05 -3.13 7.43
C VAL A 64 -0.06 -3.92 6.12
N VAL A 65 -0.76 -5.06 6.08
CA VAL A 65 -0.84 -5.91 4.88
C VAL A 65 -1.64 -5.23 3.76
N GLU A 66 -2.75 -4.57 4.10
CA GLU A 66 -3.53 -3.78 3.14
C GLU A 66 -2.69 -2.63 2.56
N VAL A 67 -1.89 -1.95 3.39
CA VAL A 67 -0.96 -0.93 2.91
C VAL A 67 0.17 -1.53 2.07
N ALA A 68 0.64 -2.72 2.40
CA ALA A 68 1.77 -3.36 1.71
C ALA A 68 1.46 -3.67 0.24
N GLU A 69 0.19 -3.93 -0.13
CA GLU A 69 -0.25 -4.17 -1.52
C GLU A 69 0.61 -5.24 -2.24
N GLY A 70 1.03 -6.29 -1.51
CA GLY A 70 1.88 -7.35 -2.05
C GLY A 70 3.40 -7.08 -2.01
N ASP A 71 3.84 -5.88 -1.60
CA ASP A 71 5.26 -5.52 -1.39
C ASP A 71 5.67 -5.75 0.08
N LEU A 72 6.42 -6.83 0.31
CA LEU A 72 6.90 -7.17 1.64
C LEU A 72 7.85 -6.13 2.24
N ARG A 73 8.66 -5.44 1.43
CA ARG A 73 9.54 -4.37 1.89
C ARG A 73 8.73 -3.21 2.44
N LYS A 74 7.67 -2.83 1.74
CA LYS A 74 6.72 -1.80 2.20
C LYS A 74 6.08 -2.23 3.52
N GLY A 75 5.59 -3.46 3.61
CA GLY A 75 5.01 -4.01 4.84
C GLY A 75 5.97 -4.00 6.04
N ILE A 76 7.23 -4.42 5.86
CA ILE A 76 8.24 -4.41 6.93
C ILE A 76 8.54 -2.98 7.38
N ASN A 77 8.75 -2.05 6.45
CA ASN A 77 9.03 -0.65 6.78
C ASN A 77 7.85 0.00 7.53
N THR A 78 6.62 -0.28 7.10
CA THR A 78 5.42 0.21 7.79
C THR A 78 5.31 -0.38 9.19
N LEU A 79 5.53 -1.68 9.37
CA LEU A 79 5.54 -2.33 10.69
C LEU A 79 6.57 -1.70 11.62
N GLN A 80 7.80 -1.50 11.14
CA GLN A 80 8.89 -0.91 11.91
C GLN A 80 8.60 0.55 12.33
N ALA A 81 8.05 1.34 11.41
CA ALA A 81 7.72 2.73 11.71
C ALA A 81 6.52 2.84 12.67
N ALA A 82 5.50 1.96 12.54
CA ALA A 82 4.41 1.86 13.52
C ALA A 82 4.89 1.42 14.91
N ALA A 83 5.85 0.48 14.97
CA ALA A 83 6.48 0.06 16.21
C ALA A 83 7.29 1.19 16.89
N SER A 84 7.88 2.09 16.10
CA SER A 84 8.63 3.24 16.63
C SER A 84 7.73 4.30 17.25
N MET A 85 6.49 4.45 16.77
CA MET A 85 5.56 5.47 17.27
C MET A 85 4.79 5.05 18.52
N SER A 86 4.57 3.75 18.73
CA SER A 86 3.73 3.26 19.81
C SER A 86 4.17 1.88 20.29
N LYS A 87 3.89 1.56 21.56
CA LYS A 87 4.24 0.25 22.16
C LYS A 87 3.44 -0.92 21.58
N GLY A 88 2.45 -0.68 20.71
CA GLY A 88 1.67 -1.73 20.08
C GLY A 88 1.16 -1.31 18.70
N ILE A 89 1.11 -2.25 17.77
CA ILE A 89 0.73 -1.99 16.38
C ILE A 89 -0.79 -1.89 16.30
N THR A 90 -1.32 -0.66 16.29
CA THR A 90 -2.74 -0.36 16.07
C THR A 90 -2.98 0.13 14.65
N GLU A 91 -4.22 0.05 14.19
CA GLU A 91 -4.64 0.57 12.88
C GLU A 91 -4.35 2.07 12.73
N GLU A 92 -4.62 2.87 13.76
CA GLU A 92 -4.37 4.31 13.76
C GLU A 92 -2.88 4.63 13.57
N ALA A 93 -2.01 3.93 14.29
CA ALA A 93 -0.57 4.12 14.19
C ALA A 93 -0.07 3.80 12.77
N VAL A 94 -0.61 2.76 12.15
CA VAL A 94 -0.26 2.36 10.77
C VAL A 94 -0.64 3.45 9.77
N TYR A 95 -1.90 3.93 9.80
CA TYR A 95 -2.35 4.96 8.84
C TYR A 95 -1.66 6.31 9.05
N GLN A 96 -1.34 6.68 10.29
CA GLN A 96 -0.56 7.88 10.59
C GLN A 96 0.85 7.82 10.01
N VAL A 97 1.56 6.71 10.21
CA VAL A 97 2.93 6.51 9.70
C VAL A 97 2.99 6.55 8.18
N VAL A 98 2.00 5.95 7.54
CA VAL A 98 1.95 5.83 6.08
C VAL A 98 1.51 7.15 5.44
N GLY A 99 0.92 8.06 6.23
CA GLY A 99 0.31 9.28 5.71
C GLY A 99 -0.85 8.95 4.79
N ARG A 100 -1.77 8.08 5.25
CA ARG A 100 -3.01 7.71 4.55
C ARG A 100 -4.21 7.97 5.45
N ALA A 101 -5.33 8.45 4.90
CA ALA A 101 -6.59 8.46 5.64
C ALA A 101 -7.09 7.03 5.85
N LYS A 102 -7.89 6.83 6.89
CA LYS A 102 -8.68 5.60 7.03
C LYS A 102 -9.69 5.53 5.87
N PRO A 103 -9.91 4.36 5.25
CA PRO A 103 -10.90 4.21 4.19
C PRO A 103 -12.30 4.67 4.61
N THR A 104 -12.68 4.44 5.88
CA THR A 104 -13.95 4.90 6.46
C THR A 104 -14.13 6.41 6.39
N ASP A 105 -13.08 7.17 6.71
CA ASP A 105 -13.14 8.64 6.75
C ASP A 105 -13.36 9.22 5.34
N VAL A 106 -12.72 8.61 4.33
CA VAL A 106 -12.89 9.00 2.92
C VAL A 106 -14.29 8.60 2.42
N HIS A 107 -14.77 7.42 2.81
CA HIS A 107 -16.10 6.94 2.46
C HIS A 107 -17.22 7.84 3.01
N GLU A 108 -17.13 8.23 4.29
CA GLU A 108 -18.08 9.14 4.92
C GLU A 108 -18.08 10.52 4.26
N MET A 109 -16.89 11.06 3.99
CA MET A 109 -16.72 12.32 3.26
C MET A 109 -17.39 12.30 1.89
N LEU A 110 -17.17 11.24 1.12
CA LEU A 110 -17.79 11.08 -0.20
C LEU A 110 -19.32 10.91 -0.08
N THR A 111 -19.79 10.16 0.92
CA THR A 111 -21.22 9.96 1.16
C THR A 111 -21.93 11.26 1.52
N HIS A 112 -21.36 12.08 2.41
CA HIS A 112 -21.89 13.40 2.75
C HIS A 112 -21.89 14.33 1.54
N ALA A 113 -20.82 14.31 0.73
CA ALA A 113 -20.76 15.08 -0.52
C ALA A 113 -21.87 14.67 -1.49
N MET A 114 -22.13 13.38 -1.67
CA MET A 114 -23.19 12.86 -2.55
C MET A 114 -24.60 13.18 -2.04
N LYS A 115 -24.80 13.24 -0.71
CA LYS A 115 -26.08 13.64 -0.09
C LYS A 115 -26.38 15.14 -0.21
N GLY A 116 -25.40 15.94 -0.65
CA GLY A 116 -25.53 17.40 -0.75
C GLY A 116 -25.04 18.16 0.50
N ASP A 117 -24.52 17.46 1.50
CA ASP A 117 -23.99 18.05 2.75
C ASP A 117 -22.57 18.61 2.55
N PHE A 118 -22.42 19.57 1.64
CA PHE A 118 -21.12 20.12 1.23
C PHE A 118 -20.29 20.67 2.40
N ILE A 119 -20.92 21.39 3.34
CA ILE A 119 -20.22 21.98 4.49
C ILE A 119 -19.58 20.89 5.35
N LYS A 120 -20.29 19.79 5.56
CA LYS A 120 -19.81 18.67 6.38
C LYS A 120 -18.66 17.94 5.68
N ALA A 121 -18.83 17.60 4.40
CA ALA A 121 -17.79 16.96 3.61
C ALA A 121 -16.51 17.83 3.51
N ARG A 122 -16.66 19.15 3.40
CA ARG A 122 -15.52 20.10 3.40
C ARG A 122 -14.78 20.10 4.74
N GLU A 123 -15.48 20.02 5.86
CA GLU A 123 -14.87 19.96 7.18
C GLU A 123 -14.13 18.63 7.40
N GLU A 124 -14.70 17.51 6.96
CA GLU A 124 -14.05 16.19 6.96
C GLU A 124 -12.78 16.20 6.10
N LEU A 125 -12.83 16.76 4.88
CA LEU A 125 -11.65 16.97 4.04
C LEU A 125 -10.58 17.83 4.74
N ARG A 126 -10.99 18.89 5.44
CA ARG A 126 -10.07 19.75 6.19
C ARG A 126 -9.40 18.99 7.32
N GLN A 127 -10.12 18.10 8.00
CA GLN A 127 -9.51 17.22 9.01
C GLN A 127 -8.48 16.28 8.38
N LEU A 128 -8.77 15.70 7.22
CA LEU A 128 -7.82 14.86 6.48
C LEU A 128 -6.53 15.62 6.10
N LEU A 129 -6.65 16.86 5.63
CA LEU A 129 -5.51 17.71 5.27
C LEU A 129 -4.69 18.17 6.48
N VAL A 130 -5.37 18.64 7.55
CA VAL A 130 -4.69 19.32 8.66
C VAL A 130 -4.27 18.36 9.76
N LYS A 131 -5.15 17.43 10.16
CA LYS A 131 -4.91 16.54 11.31
C LYS A 131 -3.98 15.39 10.94
N TYR A 132 -4.14 14.85 9.74
CA TYR A 132 -3.33 13.73 9.25
C TYR A 132 -2.20 14.17 8.32
N GLY A 133 -2.13 15.47 7.96
CA GLY A 133 -1.05 16.02 7.14
C GLY A 133 -1.01 15.45 5.71
N LEU A 134 -2.14 14.97 5.20
CA LEU A 134 -2.19 14.28 3.92
C LEU A 134 -1.96 15.25 2.77
N SER A 135 -1.22 14.79 1.76
CA SER A 135 -1.06 15.54 0.52
C SER A 135 -2.36 15.48 -0.31
N GLY A 136 -2.63 16.53 -1.08
CA GLY A 136 -3.79 16.55 -1.97
C GLY A 136 -3.77 15.41 -3.00
N SER A 137 -2.59 15.00 -3.46
CA SER A 137 -2.45 13.87 -4.39
C SER A 137 -2.82 12.53 -3.76
N GLU A 138 -2.51 12.31 -2.48
CA GLU A 138 -2.92 11.09 -1.78
C GLU A 138 -4.43 11.07 -1.54
N ILE A 139 -5.03 12.21 -1.18
CA ILE A 139 -6.49 12.33 -1.04
C ILE A 139 -7.19 11.98 -2.36
N VAL A 140 -6.72 12.52 -3.49
CA VAL A 140 -7.27 12.18 -4.82
C VAL A 140 -7.14 10.69 -5.11
N ARG A 141 -5.99 10.08 -4.79
CA ARG A 141 -5.79 8.63 -4.98
C ARG A 141 -6.75 7.81 -4.11
N GLN A 142 -6.98 8.22 -2.87
CA GLN A 142 -7.91 7.53 -1.97
C GLN A 142 -9.36 7.69 -2.41
N ILE A 143 -9.75 8.88 -2.86
CA ILE A 143 -11.07 9.10 -3.48
C ILE A 143 -11.25 8.17 -4.68
N HIS A 144 -10.26 8.10 -5.57
CA HIS A 144 -10.31 7.20 -6.73
C HIS A 144 -10.43 5.73 -6.31
N SER A 145 -9.76 5.29 -5.24
CA SER A 145 -9.89 3.90 -4.76
C SER A 145 -11.27 3.62 -4.14
N GLU A 146 -11.85 4.60 -3.45
CA GLU A 146 -13.08 4.42 -2.67
C GLU A 146 -14.34 4.65 -3.52
N ILE A 147 -14.27 5.41 -4.61
CA ILE A 147 -15.43 5.70 -5.47
C ILE A 147 -16.05 4.44 -6.06
N PHE A 148 -15.24 3.41 -6.36
CA PHE A 148 -15.71 2.12 -6.88
C PHE A 148 -16.42 1.25 -5.84
N ARG A 149 -16.36 1.62 -4.56
CA ARG A 149 -17.05 0.94 -3.47
C ARG A 149 -18.36 1.62 -3.07
N LEU A 150 -18.63 2.81 -3.59
CA LEU A 150 -19.86 3.53 -3.34
C LEU A 150 -21.01 2.93 -4.17
N PRO A 151 -22.26 2.95 -3.66
CA PRO A 151 -23.44 2.52 -4.38
C PRO A 151 -23.87 3.57 -5.41
N VAL A 152 -22.95 3.94 -6.31
CA VAL A 152 -23.22 4.86 -7.41
C VAL A 152 -23.76 4.00 -8.57
N PRO A 153 -24.94 4.34 -9.14
CA PRO A 153 -25.42 3.64 -10.32
C PRO A 153 -24.39 3.77 -11.45
N GLU A 154 -23.96 2.66 -12.05
CA GLU A 154 -23.35 2.71 -13.37
C GLU A 154 -24.44 3.23 -14.31
N GLN A 155 -24.42 4.53 -14.62
CA GLN A 155 -25.22 5.03 -15.72
C GLN A 155 -24.71 4.30 -16.97
N SER A 156 -25.49 3.33 -17.43
CA SER A 156 -25.32 2.70 -18.73
C SER A 156 -25.21 3.83 -19.75
N ALA A 157 -24.01 4.02 -20.29
CA ALA A 157 -23.73 4.98 -21.32
C ALA A 157 -24.67 4.70 -22.50
N SER A 158 -25.74 5.50 -22.58
CA SER A 158 -26.65 5.58 -23.72
C SER A 158 -26.06 6.47 -24.79
#